data_AF-A0A2V6JLQ3-F1
#
_entry.id   AF-A0A2V6JLQ3-F1
#
_cell.length_a   1.000
_cell.length_b   1.000
_cell.length_c   1.000
_cell.angle_alpha   90.00
_cell.angle_beta   90.00
_cell.angle_gamma   90.00
#
_symmetry.space_group_name_H-M   'P 1'
#
loop_
_entity.id
_entity.type
_entity.pdbx_description
1 polymer ?
#
loop_
_entity_poly.entity_id
_entity_poly.type
_entity_poly.pdbx_seq_one_letter_code
_entity_poly.pdbx_strand_id
1 'polypeptide(L)'
;LLETSGAHDVSKVDPRVYRIMDLKTPGSGEADKNLWSNIDHLTLRDEVKFVMGSREDYEWSRDKVQHYDLPSRCKAVLFSPIFGRIDPRQIVEWILADKLNVRFQLQMHKFIWSPTQRGV
;
A
#
# COMPACT_ATOMS: atom_id res chain seq x y z
N LEU A 1 1.76 11.85 11.75
CA LEU A 1 1.59 10.79 10.73
C LEU A 1 0.17 10.91 10.19
N LEU A 2 -0.01 10.81 8.88
CA LEU A 2 -1.32 10.78 8.23
C LEU A 2 -1.43 9.49 7.41
N GLU A 3 -2.45 8.67 7.66
CA GLU A 3 -2.85 7.62 6.72
C GLU A 3 -4.00 8.14 5.84
N THR A 4 -3.90 7.93 4.53
CA THR A 4 -4.90 8.39 3.56
C THR A 4 -5.15 7.35 2.48
N SER A 5 -6.35 7.31 1.92
CA SER A 5 -6.72 6.39 0.82
C SER A 5 -6.20 6.80 -0.56
N GLY A 6 -5.49 7.93 -0.66
CA GLY A 6 -5.03 8.46 -1.95
C GLY A 6 -6.14 8.98 -2.86
N ALA A 7 -7.39 9.04 -2.40
CA ALA A 7 -8.54 9.50 -3.18
C ALA A 7 -8.73 11.03 -3.20
N HIS A 8 -8.11 11.73 -2.26
CA HIS A 8 -8.15 13.19 -2.15
C HIS A 8 -6.78 13.79 -2.35
N ASP A 9 -6.74 15.03 -2.84
CA ASP A 9 -5.52 15.79 -3.10
C ASP A 9 -4.67 15.95 -1.82
N VAL A 10 -3.42 15.48 -1.88
CA VAL A 10 -2.45 15.56 -0.77
C VAL A 10 -1.50 16.76 -0.87
N SER A 11 -1.61 17.60 -1.89
CA SER A 11 -0.71 18.74 -2.13
C SER A 11 -0.73 19.78 -1.01
N LYS A 12 -1.85 19.88 -0.28
CA LYS A 12 -2.06 20.83 0.82
C LYS A 12 -1.68 20.30 2.20
N VAL A 13 -1.23 19.04 2.29
CA VAL A 13 -0.76 18.46 3.55
C VAL A 13 0.55 19.15 3.95
N ASP A 14 0.67 19.56 5.22
CA ASP A 14 1.88 20.18 5.74
C ASP A 14 3.11 19.28 5.44
N PRO A 15 4.18 19.79 4.79
CA PRO A 15 5.33 18.99 4.36
C PRO A 15 6.09 18.28 5.50
N ARG A 16 5.85 18.64 6.76
CA ARG A 16 6.44 17.98 7.93
C ARG A 16 5.69 16.69 8.30
N VAL A 17 4.48 16.50 7.79
CA VAL A 17 3.66 15.31 8.05
C VAL A 17 4.15 14.16 7.17
N TYR A 18 4.57 13.08 7.82
CA TYR A 18 4.77 11.79 7.15
C TYR A 18 3.42 11.22 6.72
N ARG A 19 3.29 10.87 5.43
CA ARG A 19 2.08 10.27 4.88
C ARG A 19 2.29 8.79 4.58
N ILE A 20 1.26 8.00 4.82
CA ILE A 20 1.13 6.64 4.31
C ILE A 20 -0.09 6.66 3.37
N MET A 21 0.16 6.58 2.07
CA MET A 21 -0.88 6.60 1.05
C MET A 21 -1.24 5.17 0.65
N ASP A 22 -2.47 4.77 0.93
CA ASP A 22 -3.02 3.45 0.61
C ASP A 22 -3.64 3.49 -0.79
N LEU A 23 -2.91 2.98 -1.80
CA LEU A 23 -3.43 2.85 -3.16
C LEU A 23 -4.36 1.64 -3.24
N LYS A 24 -5.60 1.91 -3.67
CA LYS A 24 -6.67 0.94 -3.72
C LYS A 24 -6.49 -0.01 -4.90
N THR A 25 -6.34 -1.28 -4.59
CA THR A 25 -6.25 -2.37 -5.57
C THR A 25 -7.63 -2.69 -6.17
N PRO A 26 -7.71 -3.35 -7.34
CA PRO A 26 -8.99 -3.71 -7.96
C PRO A 26 -9.93 -4.49 -7.03
N GLY A 27 -9.39 -5.42 -6.24
CA GLY A 27 -10.15 -6.23 -5.27
C GLY A 27 -10.80 -5.47 -4.12
N SER A 28 -10.47 -4.17 -3.95
CA SER A 28 -11.16 -3.27 -3.04
C SER A 28 -12.48 -2.72 -3.59
N GLY A 29 -12.69 -2.77 -4.91
CA GLY A 29 -13.79 -2.09 -5.60
C GLY A 29 -13.63 -0.57 -5.72
N GLU A 30 -12.49 -0.03 -5.30
CA GLU A 30 -12.25 1.42 -5.17
C GLU A 30 -11.03 1.90 -5.95
N ALA A 31 -10.50 1.07 -6.87
CA ALA A 31 -9.31 1.39 -7.64
C ALA A 31 -9.47 2.66 -8.50
N ASP A 32 -10.69 2.92 -9.00
CA ASP A 32 -11.01 4.10 -9.80
C ASP A 32 -11.04 5.40 -8.99
N LYS A 33 -11.09 5.30 -7.65
CA LYS A 33 -11.02 6.47 -6.76
C LYS A 33 -9.59 6.94 -6.48
N ASN A 34 -8.56 6.19 -6.88
CA ASN A 34 -7.18 6.62 -6.70
C ASN A 34 -6.91 7.91 -7.50
N LEU A 35 -6.50 8.97 -6.82
CA LEU A 35 -6.10 10.22 -7.47
C LEU A 35 -4.60 10.18 -7.80
N TRP A 36 -4.28 9.80 -9.04
CA TRP A 36 -2.90 9.52 -9.46
C TRP A 36 -1.95 10.72 -9.37
N SER A 37 -2.44 11.95 -9.48
CA SER A 37 -1.62 13.17 -9.30
C SER A 37 -0.99 13.26 -7.91
N ASN A 38 -1.51 12.53 -6.91
CA ASN A 38 -0.90 12.47 -5.59
C ASN A 38 0.51 11.85 -5.59
N ILE A 39 0.85 11.03 -6.59
CA ILE A 39 2.17 10.42 -6.72
C ILE A 39 3.26 11.48 -6.91
N ASP A 40 2.96 12.57 -7.59
CA ASP A 40 3.90 13.68 -7.83
C ASP A 40 4.20 14.49 -6.56
N HIS A 41 3.38 14.32 -5.52
CA HIS A 41 3.55 14.99 -4.24
C HIS A 41 4.24 14.13 -3.18
N LEU A 42 4.59 12.88 -3.51
CA LEU A 42 5.33 12.00 -2.60
C LEU A 42 6.75 12.52 -2.36
N THR A 43 7.25 12.25 -1.16
CA THR A 43 8.63 12.53 -0.77
C THR A 43 9.28 11.28 -0.21
N LEU A 44 10.61 11.28 -0.09
CA LEU A 44 11.39 10.19 0.52
C LEU A 44 11.10 9.97 2.03
N ARG A 45 10.16 10.72 2.60
CA ARG A 45 9.66 10.52 3.97
C ARG A 45 8.36 9.73 4.01
N ASP A 46 7.63 9.71 2.91
CA ASP A 46 6.31 9.08 2.81
C ASP A 46 6.41 7.59 2.49
N GLU A 47 5.31 6.88 2.66
CA GLU A 47 5.17 5.48 2.31
C GLU A 47 3.95 5.29 1.41
N VAL A 48 4.03 4.33 0.48
CA VAL A 48 2.89 3.90 -0.33
C VAL A 48 2.54 2.48 0.08
N LYS A 49 1.26 2.22 0.35
CA LYS A 49 0.77 0.93 0.83
C LYS A 49 -0.23 0.34 -0.15
N PHE A 50 -0.10 -0.95 -0.43
CA PHE A 50 -1.05 -1.75 -1.18
C PHE A 50 -1.57 -2.87 -0.30
N VAL A 51 -2.88 -2.92 -0.12
CA VAL A 51 -3.55 -4.01 0.62
C VAL A 51 -4.21 -4.93 -0.40
N MET A 52 -3.77 -6.19 -0.46
CA MET A 52 -4.12 -7.15 -1.51
C MET A 52 -4.72 -8.43 -0.98
N GLY A 53 -5.72 -8.94 -1.68
CA GLY A 53 -6.43 -10.18 -1.33
C GLY A 53 -6.34 -11.28 -2.37
N SER A 54 -5.66 -11.05 -3.50
CA SER A 54 -5.57 -12.00 -4.60
C SER A 54 -4.30 -11.82 -5.45
N ARG A 55 -4.11 -12.70 -6.43
CA ARG A 55 -3.00 -12.60 -7.38
C ARG A 55 -3.15 -11.40 -8.31
N GLU A 56 -4.37 -11.10 -8.73
CA GLU A 56 -4.69 -9.96 -9.58
C GLU A 56 -4.36 -8.63 -8.88
N ASP A 57 -4.66 -8.52 -7.59
CA ASP A 57 -4.28 -7.35 -6.79
C ASP A 57 -2.75 -7.19 -6.72
N TYR A 58 -2.02 -8.30 -6.55
CA TYR A 58 -0.55 -8.29 -6.53
C TYR A 58 0.03 -7.83 -7.86
N GLU A 59 -0.40 -8.42 -8.98
CA GLU A 59 0.11 -8.10 -10.32
C GLU A 59 -0.19 -6.64 -10.66
N TRP A 60 -1.41 -6.19 -10.38
CA TRP A 60 -1.77 -4.79 -10.53
C TRP A 60 -0.87 -3.87 -9.69
N SER A 61 -0.63 -4.22 -8.42
CA SER A 61 0.21 -3.43 -7.52
C SER A 61 1.65 -3.35 -8.03
N ARG A 62 2.22 -4.49 -8.45
CA ARG A 62 3.55 -4.58 -9.06
C ARG A 62 3.67 -3.68 -10.28
N ASP A 63 2.70 -3.73 -11.18
CA ASP A 63 2.71 -2.94 -12.39
C ASP A 63 2.65 -1.43 -12.07
N LYS A 64 1.90 -1.02 -11.03
CA LYS A 64 1.91 0.37 -10.55
C LYS A 64 3.22 0.78 -9.89
N VAL A 65 3.84 -0.10 -9.10
CA VAL A 65 5.17 0.14 -8.51
C VAL A 65 6.18 0.46 -9.62
N GLN A 66 6.20 -0.34 -10.68
CA GLN A 66 7.11 -0.18 -11.81
C GLN A 66 6.76 1.04 -12.66
N HIS A 67 5.50 1.21 -13.03
CA HIS A 67 5.04 2.30 -13.90
C HIS A 67 5.36 3.69 -13.33
N TYR A 68 5.21 3.86 -12.02
CA TYR A 68 5.47 5.14 -11.34
C TYR A 68 6.87 5.25 -10.73
N ASP A 69 7.69 4.20 -10.83
CA ASP A 69 8.97 4.09 -10.13
C ASP A 69 8.86 4.48 -8.64
N LEU A 70 7.87 3.93 -7.96
CA LEU A 70 7.57 4.29 -6.56
C LEU A 70 8.76 4.15 -5.60
N PRO A 71 9.64 3.15 -5.72
CA PRO A 71 10.78 3.00 -4.81
C PRO A 71 11.76 4.18 -4.84
N SER A 72 11.82 4.96 -5.93
CA SER A 72 12.66 6.18 -6.00
C SER A 72 11.96 7.43 -5.46
N ARG A 73 10.63 7.37 -5.27
CA ARG A 73 9.79 8.52 -4.90
C ARG A 73 9.40 8.57 -3.43
N CYS A 74 9.44 7.44 -2.74
CA CYS A 74 9.01 7.34 -1.35
C CYS A 74 10.01 6.52 -0.51
N LYS A 75 9.86 6.59 0.81
CA LYS A 75 10.70 5.86 1.77
C LYS A 75 10.58 4.35 1.63
N ALA A 76 9.35 3.88 1.39
CA ALA A 76 9.03 2.47 1.24
C ALA A 76 7.71 2.28 0.51
N VAL A 77 7.67 1.23 -0.31
CA VAL A 77 6.43 0.67 -0.83
C VAL A 77 6.10 -0.58 -0.03
N LEU A 78 4.89 -0.65 0.50
CA LEU A 78 4.44 -1.65 1.47
C LEU A 78 3.38 -2.54 0.83
N PHE A 79 3.61 -3.85 0.85
CA PHE A 79 2.64 -4.85 0.39
C PHE A 79 2.09 -5.57 1.63
N SER A 80 0.77 -5.53 1.80
CA SER A 80 0.08 -6.09 2.96
C SER A 80 -1.06 -7.03 2.55
N PRO A 81 -1.21 -8.19 3.21
CA PRO A 81 -2.34 -9.08 2.96
C PRO A 81 -3.62 -8.51 3.57
N ILE A 82 -4.75 -8.72 2.89
CA ILE A 82 -6.05 -8.70 3.55
C ILE A 82 -6.10 -9.89 4.51
N PHE A 83 -6.20 -9.60 5.81
CA PHE A 83 -6.20 -10.61 6.86
C PHE A 83 -7.26 -11.69 6.61
N GLY A 84 -6.84 -12.96 6.64
CA GLY A 84 -7.71 -14.13 6.46
C GLY A 84 -8.20 -14.37 5.03
N ARG A 85 -7.86 -13.52 4.06
CA ARG A 85 -8.29 -13.67 2.65
C ARG A 85 -7.22 -14.29 1.76
N ILE A 86 -5.96 -13.96 2.00
CA ILE A 86 -4.81 -14.50 1.27
C ILE A 86 -3.73 -14.92 2.26
N ASP A 87 -3.07 -16.04 2.01
CA ASP A 87 -1.92 -16.47 2.81
C ASP A 87 -0.77 -15.47 2.63
N PRO A 88 -0.27 -14.82 3.70
CA PRO A 88 0.92 -13.99 3.68
C PRO A 88 2.09 -14.58 2.89
N ARG A 89 2.29 -15.89 2.98
CA ARG A 89 3.39 -16.59 2.30
C ARG A 89 3.33 -16.42 0.79
N GLN A 90 2.13 -16.48 0.20
CA GLN A 90 1.96 -16.36 -1.26
C GLN A 90 2.45 -15.00 -1.76
N ILE A 91 2.11 -13.91 -1.08
CA ILE A 91 2.57 -12.56 -1.44
C ILE A 91 4.10 -12.47 -1.36
N VAL A 92 4.70 -13.02 -0.30
CA VAL A 92 6.16 -13.02 -0.13
C VAL A 92 6.85 -13.81 -1.25
N GLU A 93 6.35 -15.00 -1.59
CA GLU A 93 6.88 -15.81 -2.69
C GLU A 93 6.81 -15.08 -4.02
N TRP A 94 5.71 -14.37 -4.29
CA TRP A 94 5.58 -13.55 -5.50
C TRP A 94 6.57 -12.37 -5.51
N ILE A 95 6.70 -11.63 -4.41
CA ILE A 95 7.69 -10.53 -4.28
C ILE A 95 9.11 -11.04 -4.59
N LEU A 96 9.47 -12.20 -4.04
CA LEU A 96 10.79 -12.81 -4.24
C LEU A 96 10.99 -13.26 -5.70
N ALA A 97 9.99 -13.90 -6.29
CA ALA A 97 10.04 -14.36 -7.68
C ALA A 97 10.25 -13.19 -8.66
N ASP A 98 9.52 -12.08 -8.45
CA ASP A 98 9.60 -10.89 -9.30
C ASP A 98 10.76 -9.95 -8.92
N LYS A 99 11.52 -10.28 -7.86
CA LYS A 99 12.62 -9.46 -7.30
C LYS A 99 12.19 -8.00 -7.08
N LEU A 100 10.97 -7.82 -6.62
CA LEU A 100 10.34 -6.50 -6.53
C LEU A 100 10.89 -5.71 -5.35
N ASN A 101 11.32 -4.46 -5.57
CA ASN A 101 11.85 -3.59 -4.52
C ASN A 101 10.72 -3.00 -3.65
N VAL A 102 10.12 -3.85 -2.83
CA VAL A 102 9.02 -3.51 -1.91
C VAL A 102 9.28 -4.17 -0.55
N ARG A 103 8.56 -3.71 0.48
CA ARG A 103 8.58 -4.33 1.81
C ARG A 103 7.26 -5.05 2.05
N PHE A 104 7.34 -6.28 2.50
CA PHE A 104 6.17 -6.99 3.01
C PHE A 104 5.84 -6.50 4.43
N GLN A 105 4.56 -6.21 4.71
CA GLN A 105 4.11 -5.74 6.02
C GLN A 105 2.80 -6.41 6.43
N LEU A 106 2.79 -7.03 7.61
CA LEU A 106 1.57 -7.54 8.23
C LEU A 106 0.78 -6.43 8.93
N GLN A 107 -0.55 -6.54 8.92
CA GLN A 107 -1.43 -5.76 9.79
C GLN A 107 -1.36 -6.31 11.22
N MET A 108 -0.26 -6.04 11.93
CA MET A 108 0.08 -6.68 13.22
C MET A 108 -1.05 -6.65 14.26
N HIS A 109 -1.83 -5.57 14.29
CA HIS A 109 -2.96 -5.44 15.23
C HIS A 109 -4.01 -6.57 15.07
N LYS A 110 -4.15 -7.16 13.88
CA LYS A 110 -5.06 -8.30 13.62
C LYS A 110 -4.59 -9.62 14.23
N PHE A 111 -3.32 -9.71 14.62
CA PHE A 111 -2.74 -10.89 15.28
C PHE A 111 -2.66 -10.73 16.80
N ILE A 112 -2.58 -9.49 17.29
CA ILE A 112 -2.47 -9.17 18.72
C ILE A 112 -3.86 -9.09 19.37
N TRP A 113 -4.81 -8.42 18.70
CA TRP A 113 -6.19 -8.29 19.19
C TRP A 113 -7.15 -9.06 18.29
N SER A 114 -8.39 -9.23 18.77
CA SER A 114 -9.45 -9.77 17.92
C SER A 114 -9.51 -8.97 16.60
N PRO A 115 -9.58 -9.63 15.43
CA PRO A 115 -9.56 -8.94 14.14
C PRO A 115 -10.69 -7.91 13.95
N THR A 116 -11.77 -8.02 14.72
CA THR A 116 -12.92 -7.11 14.69
C THR A 116 -12.88 -6.03 15.77
N GLN A 117 -11.91 -6.09 16.69
CA GLN A 117 -11.74 -5.11 17.76
C GLN A 117 -11.32 -3.75 17.18
N ARG A 118 -11.93 -2.68 17.70
CA ARG A 118 -11.67 -1.29 17.29
C ARG A 118 -10.97 -0.54 18.43
N GLY A 119 -10.20 0.49 18.07
CA GLY A 119 -9.52 1.37 19.05
C GLY A 119 -8.27 0.75 19.68
N VAL A 120 -7.53 -0.05 18.90
CA VAL A 120 -6.29 -0.73 19.29
C VAL A 120 -5.10 -0.26 18.48
#